data_AF-A0A936T669-F1
#
_entry.id   AF-A0A936T669-F1
#
_cell.length_a   1.000
_cell.length_b   1.000
_cell.length_c   1.000
_cell.angle_alpha   90.00
_cell.angle_beta   90.00
_cell.angle_gamma   90.00
#
_symmetry.space_group_name_H-M   'P 1'
#
loop_
_entity.id
_entity.type
_entity.pdbx_description
1 polymer ?
#
loop_
_entity_poly.entity_id
_entity_poly.type
_entity_poly.pdbx_seq_one_letter_code
_entity_poly.pdbx_strand_id
1 'polypeptide(L)'
;MMRPLALLLILFLTPALLAQEVRVVDGKRYVVHTVVAGQTLYAISRHYAVPVADLTAANPAAAQGLSIGQVLLIPQDAVDRKELRSAPKFRATGELVHTVAKKETLFGIAQRYGVEQTALIERNPELVGGLKAGMELVIPPATSKEVPVIAAEPARADNSRSHLVVAGETLFSLGKRYGITVDALKEANGGLADGLKVGTYLRIPAPPEPEPVLDTVRRPIRYQVGLLLPLCLDRNDSVHAADPDHKGLYAVTDIAGQFLAGARMAIDSMARRGMQLDVHLHDVGEDAATWGPVLRKGEMRTMDLFIGPFHRGAIDQLAAVVRDAHIVCPVPQSNKVILGHPQVSKVISGRPDLVQHMGRYVATKHARENLILLRPDLPAEKELQDQLQRAVQAALAERTDRLRDSVLVARPGKRDLGDLTGKLDLARLNVLLVPSEDVEFVSALVTRLTPLVGKYRIAVFGMPAWSSMDVLEPGDLNKLDLHVPAATHIDRDAPAVRAFTERFRVEHGTDAGPYAFLGFDVTLYYLTCLMEEGMGFPDRFDLVATSPLHMGFRMRRMGIENGFSNESALMLEYRDMGVHPAR
;
A
#
# COMPACT_ATOMS: atom_id res chain seq x y z
N MET A 1 35.79 -53.64 25.08
CA MET A 1 36.04 -52.19 24.87
C MET A 1 36.24 -51.95 23.39
N MET A 2 35.30 -51.33 22.69
CA MET A 2 35.51 -50.70 21.38
C MET A 2 34.37 -49.70 21.08
N ARG A 3 34.77 -48.52 20.58
CA ARG A 3 34.00 -47.29 20.40
C ARG A 3 33.06 -47.32 19.17
N PRO A 4 32.06 -46.41 19.09
CA PRO A 4 31.15 -46.30 17.95
C PRO A 4 31.82 -45.54 16.79
N LEU A 5 31.46 -45.87 15.55
CA LEU A 5 31.81 -45.07 14.37
C LEU A 5 30.55 -44.80 13.54
N ALA A 6 30.34 -43.52 13.26
CA ALA A 6 29.22 -42.94 12.55
C ALA A 6 29.15 -43.41 11.09
N LEU A 7 27.93 -43.59 10.56
CA LEU A 7 27.66 -43.59 9.14
C LEU A 7 26.65 -42.49 8.83
N LEU A 8 27.17 -41.33 8.41
CA LEU A 8 26.43 -40.20 7.90
C LEU A 8 26.02 -40.52 6.46
N LEU A 9 24.73 -40.80 6.23
CA LEU A 9 24.18 -41.01 4.88
C LEU A 9 24.02 -39.64 4.18
N ILE A 10 25.03 -39.23 3.44
CA ILE A 10 24.95 -38.05 2.56
C ILE A 10 24.13 -38.45 1.33
N LEU A 11 22.87 -38.04 1.29
CA LEU A 11 22.02 -38.12 0.09
C LEU A 11 22.47 -37.01 -0.88
N PHE A 12 23.33 -37.36 -1.85
CA PHE A 12 23.63 -36.48 -2.98
C PHE A 12 22.37 -36.34 -3.84
N LEU A 13 21.67 -35.21 -3.71
CA LEU A 13 20.60 -34.82 -4.63
C LEU A 13 21.26 -34.33 -5.93
N THR A 14 21.40 -35.20 -6.91
CA THR A 14 21.78 -34.79 -8.27
C THR A 14 20.68 -33.90 -8.84
N PRO A 15 20.96 -32.68 -9.36
CA PRO A 15 19.95 -31.94 -10.09
C PRO A 15 19.63 -32.73 -11.36
N ALA A 16 18.45 -33.32 -11.42
CA ALA A 16 17.91 -33.81 -12.67
C ALA A 16 17.84 -32.60 -13.62
N LEU A 17 18.59 -32.65 -14.71
CA LEU A 17 18.34 -31.79 -15.86
C LEU A 17 16.87 -32.02 -16.23
N LEU A 18 15.98 -31.10 -15.89
CA LEU A 18 14.60 -31.15 -16.37
C LEU A 18 14.68 -30.96 -17.89
N ALA A 19 14.61 -32.07 -18.62
CA ALA A 19 14.47 -32.03 -20.06
C ALA A 19 13.23 -31.19 -20.37
N GLN A 20 13.37 -30.21 -21.27
CA GLN A 20 12.28 -29.34 -21.63
C GLN A 20 11.16 -30.17 -22.25
N GLU A 21 9.96 -30.09 -21.69
CA GLU A 21 8.83 -30.93 -22.13
C GLU A 21 8.50 -30.63 -23.60
N VAL A 22 8.45 -31.68 -24.42
CA VAL A 22 8.08 -31.60 -25.85
C VAL A 22 6.72 -32.23 -26.04
N ARG A 23 5.85 -31.56 -26.80
CA ARG A 23 4.48 -32.03 -27.08
C ARG A 23 4.18 -32.08 -28.55
N VAL A 24 3.29 -32.99 -28.94
CA VAL A 24 2.77 -33.10 -30.30
C VAL A 24 1.30 -32.69 -30.29
N VAL A 25 0.97 -31.65 -31.05
CA VAL A 25 -0.41 -31.16 -31.25
C VAL A 25 -0.65 -31.12 -32.75
N ASP A 26 -1.69 -31.80 -33.23
CA ASP A 26 -2.03 -31.93 -34.66
C ASP A 26 -0.84 -32.33 -35.56
N GLY A 27 0.00 -33.24 -35.06
CA GLY A 27 1.20 -33.73 -35.78
C GLY A 27 2.40 -32.77 -35.76
N LYS A 28 2.28 -31.59 -35.15
CA LYS A 28 3.37 -30.61 -35.00
C LYS A 28 4.01 -30.69 -33.62
N ARG A 29 5.33 -30.47 -33.54
CA ARG A 29 6.11 -30.53 -32.30
C ARG A 29 6.28 -29.15 -31.66
N TYR A 30 6.04 -29.09 -30.35
CA TYR A 30 6.14 -27.89 -29.54
C TYR A 30 7.06 -28.11 -28.35
N VAL A 31 7.80 -27.09 -27.96
CA VAL A 31 8.43 -27.01 -26.64
C VAL A 31 7.47 -26.31 -25.68
N VAL A 32 7.31 -26.83 -24.48
CA VAL A 32 6.48 -26.20 -23.45
C VAL A 32 7.32 -25.17 -22.68
N HIS A 33 6.81 -23.95 -22.58
CA HIS A 33 7.41 -22.86 -21.83
C HIS A 33 6.44 -22.30 -20.79
N THR A 34 6.81 -22.32 -19.52
CA THR A 34 6.06 -21.66 -18.45
C THR A 34 6.59 -20.26 -18.25
N VAL A 35 5.70 -19.26 -18.40
CA VAL A 35 6.03 -17.84 -18.28
C VAL A 35 6.35 -17.51 -16.82
N VAL A 36 7.44 -16.79 -16.61
CA VAL A 36 7.87 -16.28 -15.30
C VAL A 36 7.90 -14.75 -15.29
N ALA A 37 8.09 -14.16 -14.11
CA ALA A 37 8.13 -12.72 -13.93
C ALA A 37 9.20 -12.07 -14.83
N GLY A 38 8.88 -10.90 -15.39
CA GLY A 38 9.80 -10.11 -16.21
C GLY A 38 9.90 -10.52 -17.69
N GLN A 39 9.30 -11.64 -18.11
CA GLN A 39 9.30 -12.05 -19.52
C GLN A 39 8.28 -11.28 -20.34
N THR A 40 8.59 -11.05 -21.62
CA THR A 40 7.67 -10.47 -22.62
C THR A 40 7.52 -11.46 -23.79
N LEU A 41 6.46 -11.33 -24.59
CA LEU A 41 6.30 -12.15 -25.81
C LEU A 41 7.47 -11.96 -26.77
N TYR A 42 7.95 -10.72 -26.88
CA TYR A 42 9.13 -10.39 -27.66
C TYR A 42 10.38 -11.12 -27.13
N ALA A 43 10.61 -11.12 -25.82
CA ALA A 43 11.76 -11.78 -25.21
C ALA A 43 11.71 -13.30 -25.40
N ILE A 44 10.52 -13.92 -25.26
CA ILE A 44 10.30 -15.35 -25.50
C ILE A 44 10.52 -15.70 -26.98
N SER A 45 10.01 -14.85 -27.89
CA SER A 45 10.26 -14.96 -29.34
C SER A 45 11.75 -14.98 -29.66
N ARG A 46 12.53 -14.04 -29.10
CA ARG A 46 13.99 -14.00 -29.30
C ARG A 46 14.70 -15.19 -28.68
N HIS A 47 14.31 -15.61 -27.48
CA HIS A 47 14.92 -16.76 -26.79
C HIS A 47 14.77 -18.07 -27.56
N TYR A 48 13.59 -18.31 -28.15
CA TYR A 48 13.33 -19.53 -28.92
C TYR A 48 13.62 -19.40 -30.41
N ALA A 49 14.03 -18.22 -30.89
CA ALA A 49 14.17 -17.91 -32.31
C ALA A 49 12.88 -18.20 -33.11
N VAL A 50 11.73 -17.86 -32.54
CA VAL A 50 10.40 -18.04 -33.15
C VAL A 50 9.77 -16.66 -33.35
N PRO A 51 9.29 -16.28 -34.55
CA PRO A 51 8.59 -15.01 -34.76
C PRO A 51 7.40 -14.83 -33.81
N VAL A 52 7.14 -13.59 -33.37
CA VAL A 52 6.01 -13.32 -32.44
C VAL A 52 4.68 -13.76 -33.07
N ALA A 53 4.52 -13.60 -34.39
CA ALA A 53 3.32 -14.02 -35.10
C ALA A 53 3.09 -15.55 -35.05
N ASP A 54 4.15 -16.36 -35.19
CA ASP A 54 4.04 -17.82 -35.08
C ASP A 54 3.81 -18.24 -33.62
N LEU A 55 4.42 -17.52 -32.68
CA LEU A 55 4.22 -17.73 -31.24
C LEU A 55 2.77 -17.42 -30.83
N THR A 56 2.17 -16.33 -31.31
CA THR A 56 0.76 -16.00 -31.01
C THR A 56 -0.22 -16.86 -31.80
N ALA A 57 0.12 -17.30 -33.01
CA ALA A 57 -0.70 -18.26 -33.76
C ALA A 57 -0.77 -19.62 -33.03
N ALA A 58 0.33 -20.07 -32.44
CA ALA A 58 0.36 -21.26 -31.59
C ALA A 58 -0.30 -21.05 -30.21
N ASN A 59 -0.37 -19.80 -29.74
CA ASN A 59 -0.88 -19.41 -28.43
C ASN A 59 -1.83 -18.22 -28.52
N PRO A 60 -3.06 -18.39 -29.04
CA PRO A 60 -3.99 -17.28 -29.28
C PRO A 60 -4.27 -16.42 -28.04
N ALA A 61 -4.27 -17.02 -26.84
CA ALA A 61 -4.45 -16.31 -25.58
C ALA A 61 -3.36 -15.26 -25.30
N ALA A 62 -2.16 -15.45 -25.85
CA ALA A 62 -1.07 -14.50 -25.67
C ALA A 62 -1.28 -13.19 -26.46
N ALA A 63 -2.22 -13.16 -27.41
CA ALA A 63 -2.65 -11.91 -28.04
C ALA A 63 -3.28 -10.92 -27.04
N GLN A 64 -3.71 -11.41 -25.86
CA GLN A 64 -4.22 -10.60 -24.74
C GLN A 64 -3.14 -10.29 -23.69
N GLY A 65 -1.85 -10.42 -24.05
CA GLY A 65 -0.72 -10.27 -23.13
C GLY A 65 -0.34 -11.56 -22.39
N LEU A 66 0.75 -11.49 -21.62
CA LEU A 66 1.27 -12.62 -20.86
C LEU A 66 0.94 -12.53 -19.37
N SER A 67 0.69 -13.69 -18.78
CA SER A 67 0.50 -13.85 -17.34
C SER A 67 1.57 -14.74 -16.72
N ILE A 68 1.97 -14.45 -15.49
CA ILE A 68 2.91 -15.29 -14.73
C ILE A 68 2.26 -16.66 -14.52
N GLY A 69 3.01 -17.73 -14.82
CA GLY A 69 2.52 -19.11 -14.78
C GLY A 69 1.74 -19.54 -16.03
N GLN A 70 1.53 -18.66 -17.01
CA GLN A 70 0.96 -19.03 -18.29
C GLN A 70 1.86 -20.03 -19.02
N VAL A 71 1.27 -21.07 -19.61
CA VAL A 71 2.02 -22.07 -20.37
C VAL A 71 1.86 -21.82 -21.86
N LEU A 72 2.98 -21.66 -22.56
CA LEU A 72 3.07 -21.44 -24.00
C LEU A 72 3.61 -22.67 -24.72
N LEU A 73 3.04 -22.97 -25.88
CA LEU A 73 3.54 -23.92 -26.85
C LEU A 73 4.42 -23.20 -27.87
N ILE A 74 5.72 -23.48 -27.84
CA ILE A 74 6.70 -22.90 -28.76
C ILE A 74 6.83 -23.80 -30.00
N PRO A 75 6.39 -23.37 -31.20
CA PRO A 75 6.41 -24.19 -32.41
C PRO A 75 7.84 -24.46 -32.89
N GLN A 76 8.26 -25.73 -32.90
CA GLN A 76 9.64 -26.10 -33.30
C GLN A 76 9.88 -26.00 -34.82
N ASP A 77 8.83 -26.07 -35.63
CA ASP A 77 8.88 -25.93 -37.08
C ASP A 77 9.06 -24.48 -37.54
N ALA A 78 8.66 -23.51 -36.70
CA ALA A 78 8.85 -22.07 -36.94
C ALA A 78 10.17 -21.51 -36.41
N VAL A 79 11.06 -22.36 -35.86
CA VAL A 79 12.35 -21.93 -35.33
C VAL A 79 13.28 -21.52 -36.49
N ASP A 80 13.72 -20.27 -36.48
CA ASP A 80 14.78 -19.82 -37.38
C ASP A 80 16.11 -20.45 -36.95
N ARG A 81 16.53 -21.48 -37.70
CA ARG A 81 17.77 -22.21 -37.44
C ARG A 81 19.02 -21.34 -37.51
N LYS A 82 18.98 -20.20 -38.23
CA LYS A 82 20.10 -19.26 -38.28
C LYS A 82 20.19 -18.46 -36.98
N GLU A 83 19.05 -18.03 -36.43
CA GLU A 83 19.01 -17.26 -35.18
C GLU A 83 19.19 -18.13 -33.93
N LEU A 84 18.80 -19.41 -33.98
CA LEU A 84 18.86 -20.33 -32.83
C LEU A 84 20.26 -20.47 -32.21
N ARG A 85 21.32 -20.43 -33.05
CA ARG A 85 22.71 -20.52 -32.57
C ARG A 85 23.16 -19.28 -31.79
N SER A 86 22.49 -18.16 -32.00
CA SER A 86 22.78 -16.86 -31.40
C SER A 86 21.66 -16.38 -30.48
N ALA A 87 20.72 -17.26 -30.12
CA ALA A 87 19.58 -16.88 -29.32
C ALA A 87 20.01 -16.49 -27.89
N PRO A 88 19.49 -15.37 -27.35
CA PRO A 88 19.73 -14.96 -25.97
C PRO A 88 19.19 -15.99 -24.97
N LYS A 89 19.67 -15.93 -23.73
CA LYS A 89 19.26 -16.83 -22.66
C LYS A 89 18.42 -16.09 -21.62
N PHE A 90 17.64 -16.81 -20.84
CA PHE A 90 17.02 -16.25 -19.64
C PHE A 90 17.92 -16.42 -18.42
N ARG A 91 17.96 -15.42 -17.54
CA ARG A 91 18.42 -15.58 -16.16
C ARG A 91 17.38 -16.35 -15.34
N ALA A 92 17.79 -16.83 -14.17
CA ALA A 92 16.88 -17.44 -13.21
C ALA A 92 15.72 -16.50 -12.78
N THR A 93 15.93 -15.19 -12.90
CA THR A 93 14.94 -14.13 -12.63
C THR A 93 13.92 -13.93 -13.76
N GLY A 94 14.04 -14.63 -14.89
CA GLY A 94 13.16 -14.50 -16.06
C GLY A 94 13.58 -13.46 -17.08
N GLU A 95 14.66 -12.72 -16.80
CA GLU A 95 15.12 -11.63 -17.66
C GLU A 95 15.92 -12.14 -18.86
N LEU A 96 15.71 -11.50 -20.02
CA LEU A 96 16.44 -11.81 -21.24
C LEU A 96 17.87 -11.28 -21.14
N VAL A 97 18.85 -12.13 -21.43
CA VAL A 97 20.27 -11.80 -21.38
C VAL A 97 20.95 -12.04 -22.71
N HIS A 98 21.66 -11.01 -23.15
CA HIS A 98 22.49 -11.02 -24.34
C HIS A 98 23.97 -11.05 -23.97
N THR A 99 24.71 -12.01 -24.51
CA THR A 99 26.17 -12.05 -24.38
C THR A 99 26.81 -11.30 -25.54
N VAL A 100 27.61 -10.28 -25.23
CA VAL A 100 28.22 -9.38 -26.21
C VAL A 100 29.24 -10.11 -27.07
N ALA A 101 29.04 -10.11 -28.38
CA ALA A 101 29.96 -10.73 -29.33
C ALA A 101 31.18 -9.83 -29.63
N LYS A 102 32.25 -10.42 -30.17
CA LYS A 102 33.44 -9.67 -30.59
C LYS A 102 33.06 -8.65 -31.67
N LYS A 103 33.44 -7.38 -31.47
CA LYS A 103 33.12 -6.21 -32.34
C LYS A 103 31.64 -5.79 -32.36
N GLU A 104 30.82 -6.30 -31.45
CA GLU A 104 29.45 -5.83 -31.31
C GLU A 104 29.40 -4.46 -30.61
N THR A 105 28.43 -3.61 -30.99
CA THR A 105 28.27 -2.26 -30.45
C THR A 105 26.97 -2.14 -29.67
N LEU A 106 26.91 -1.21 -28.70
CA LEU A 106 25.71 -0.96 -27.91
C LEU A 106 24.54 -0.55 -28.79
N PHE A 107 24.79 0.27 -29.81
CA PHE A 107 23.81 0.63 -30.84
C PHE A 107 23.28 -0.61 -31.57
N GLY A 108 24.14 -1.52 -32.01
CA GLY A 108 23.73 -2.73 -32.71
C GLY A 108 22.90 -3.69 -31.83
N ILE A 109 23.24 -3.78 -30.54
CA ILE A 109 22.48 -4.56 -29.56
C ILE A 109 21.11 -3.92 -29.32
N ALA A 110 21.08 -2.62 -29.06
CA ALA A 110 19.85 -1.86 -28.85
C ALA A 110 18.91 -1.97 -30.06
N GLN A 111 19.45 -1.82 -31.26
CA GLN A 111 18.71 -1.98 -32.51
C GLN A 111 18.20 -3.42 -32.70
N ARG A 112 19.02 -4.44 -32.41
CA ARG A 112 18.62 -5.85 -32.51
C ARG A 112 17.42 -6.16 -31.63
N TYR A 113 17.40 -5.62 -30.42
CA TYR A 113 16.36 -5.88 -29.43
C TYR A 113 15.21 -4.87 -29.46
N GLY A 114 15.24 -3.88 -30.36
CA GLY A 114 14.20 -2.84 -30.44
C GLY A 114 14.06 -2.05 -29.13
N VAL A 115 15.17 -1.78 -28.44
CA VAL A 115 15.23 -1.01 -27.19
C VAL A 115 16.03 0.28 -27.38
N GLU A 116 15.71 1.29 -26.59
CA GLU A 116 16.52 2.52 -26.53
C GLU A 116 17.88 2.24 -25.90
N GLN A 117 18.96 2.82 -26.47
CA GLN A 117 20.31 2.66 -25.91
C GLN A 117 20.40 3.15 -24.46
N THR A 118 19.67 4.21 -24.12
CA THR A 118 19.62 4.76 -22.77
C THR A 118 18.99 3.79 -21.79
N ALA A 119 17.86 3.15 -22.16
CA ALA A 119 17.21 2.13 -21.34
C ALA A 119 18.12 0.90 -21.13
N LEU A 120 18.87 0.52 -22.17
CA LEU A 120 19.86 -0.55 -22.08
C LEU A 120 21.03 -0.18 -21.14
N ILE A 121 21.48 1.08 -21.12
CA ILE A 121 22.50 1.57 -20.18
C ILE A 121 21.96 1.60 -18.74
N GLU A 122 20.77 2.16 -18.54
CA GLU A 122 20.14 2.25 -17.21
C GLU A 122 19.91 0.86 -16.61
N ARG A 123 19.54 -0.12 -17.44
CA ARG A 123 19.33 -1.49 -16.99
C ARG A 123 20.62 -2.25 -16.67
N ASN A 124 21.77 -1.80 -17.18
CA ASN A 124 23.06 -2.45 -17.02
C ASN A 124 24.11 -1.44 -16.53
N PRO A 125 24.08 -1.03 -15.24
CA PRO A 125 25.01 -0.04 -14.68
C PRO A 125 26.49 -0.37 -14.87
N GLU A 126 26.84 -1.64 -15.05
CA GLU A 126 28.19 -2.11 -15.39
C GLU A 126 28.72 -1.55 -16.72
N LEU A 127 27.85 -1.03 -17.60
CA LEU A 127 28.23 -0.38 -18.86
C LEU A 127 28.97 0.95 -18.65
N VAL A 128 29.00 1.49 -17.43
CA VAL A 128 29.82 2.68 -17.07
C VAL A 128 31.29 2.46 -17.43
N GLY A 129 31.79 1.22 -17.38
CA GLY A 129 33.16 0.85 -17.77
C GLY A 129 33.37 0.57 -19.26
N GLY A 130 32.37 0.81 -20.10
CA GLY A 130 32.37 0.52 -21.53
C GLY A 130 32.00 -0.94 -21.89
N LEU A 131 31.50 -1.14 -23.11
CA LEU A 131 31.06 -2.44 -23.63
C LEU A 131 32.26 -3.36 -23.94
N LYS A 132 32.25 -4.60 -23.41
CA LYS A 132 33.32 -5.59 -23.62
C LYS A 132 32.77 -6.90 -24.18
N ALA A 133 33.52 -7.55 -25.06
CA ALA A 133 33.16 -8.88 -25.57
C ALA A 133 33.07 -9.89 -24.42
N GLY A 134 32.03 -10.73 -24.43
CA GLY A 134 31.71 -11.68 -23.36
C GLY A 134 30.90 -11.10 -22.20
N MET A 135 30.66 -9.79 -22.16
CA MET A 135 29.77 -9.17 -21.17
C MET A 135 28.33 -9.65 -21.35
N GLU A 136 27.61 -9.88 -20.26
CA GLU A 136 26.20 -10.23 -20.30
C GLU A 136 25.34 -9.01 -19.97
N LEU A 137 24.47 -8.62 -20.89
CA LEU A 137 23.55 -7.50 -20.73
C LEU A 137 22.12 -8.00 -20.55
N VAL A 138 21.46 -7.53 -19.50
CA VAL A 138 20.02 -7.64 -19.32
C VAL A 138 19.33 -6.73 -20.33
N ILE A 139 18.55 -7.34 -21.22
CA ILE A 139 17.79 -6.64 -22.23
C ILE A 139 16.48 -6.17 -21.59
N PRO A 140 16.22 -4.84 -21.51
CA PRO A 140 14.94 -4.34 -21.03
C PRO A 140 13.80 -4.70 -22.00
N PRO A 141 12.53 -4.58 -21.58
CA PRO A 141 11.40 -4.77 -22.48
C PRO A 141 11.51 -3.88 -23.73
N ALA A 142 11.18 -4.44 -24.91
CA ALA A 142 11.23 -3.70 -26.17
C ALA A 142 10.33 -2.45 -26.11
N THR A 143 10.77 -1.33 -26.68
CA THR A 143 9.99 -0.07 -26.69
C THR A 143 9.91 0.58 -28.07
N SER A 144 10.47 -0.06 -29.10
CA SER A 144 10.44 0.45 -30.47
C SER A 144 9.02 0.50 -31.05
N LYS A 145 8.77 1.46 -31.93
CA LYS A 145 7.50 1.62 -32.66
C LYS A 145 7.16 0.45 -33.59
N GLU A 146 8.12 -0.41 -33.90
CA GLU A 146 7.95 -1.58 -34.78
C GLU A 146 7.45 -2.82 -34.03
N VAL A 147 7.60 -2.85 -32.71
CA VAL A 147 7.10 -3.95 -31.87
C VAL A 147 5.72 -3.57 -31.32
N PRO A 148 4.69 -4.41 -31.50
CA PRO A 148 3.38 -4.16 -30.90
C PRO A 148 3.50 -4.01 -29.38
N VAL A 149 2.81 -3.01 -28.81
CA VAL A 149 2.87 -2.69 -27.37
C VAL A 149 2.62 -3.92 -26.50
N ILE A 150 1.63 -4.74 -26.85
CA ILE A 150 1.28 -5.98 -26.13
C ILE A 150 2.46 -6.98 -26.10
N ALA A 151 3.26 -7.05 -27.17
CA ALA A 151 4.40 -7.96 -27.24
C ALA A 151 5.60 -7.47 -26.41
N ALA A 152 5.65 -6.17 -26.15
CA ALA A 152 6.67 -5.49 -25.37
C ALA A 152 6.38 -5.48 -23.86
N GLU A 153 5.15 -5.69 -23.43
CA GLU A 153 4.78 -5.64 -22.01
C GLU A 153 5.30 -6.86 -21.22
N PRO A 154 5.87 -6.64 -20.01
CA PRO A 154 6.22 -7.73 -19.09
C PRO A 154 4.99 -8.51 -18.62
N ALA A 155 5.19 -9.81 -18.40
CA ALA A 155 4.17 -10.71 -17.85
C ALA A 155 3.67 -10.21 -16.51
N ARG A 156 2.34 -10.16 -16.35
CA ARG A 156 1.68 -9.66 -15.14
C ARG A 156 1.22 -10.82 -14.26
N ALA A 157 1.14 -10.58 -12.96
CA ALA A 157 0.42 -11.50 -12.09
C ALA A 157 -1.08 -11.38 -12.42
N ASP A 158 -1.73 -12.50 -12.71
CA ASP A 158 -3.18 -12.59 -12.77
C ASP A 158 -3.66 -13.88 -12.12
N ASN A 159 -4.97 -13.97 -11.87
CA ASN A 159 -5.60 -15.14 -11.27
C ASN A 159 -6.00 -16.20 -12.32
N SER A 160 -5.46 -16.11 -13.55
CA SER A 160 -5.78 -17.06 -14.62
C SER A 160 -5.00 -18.36 -14.43
N ARG A 161 -5.56 -19.46 -14.95
CA ARG A 161 -4.95 -20.80 -14.88
C ARG A 161 -4.73 -21.34 -16.28
N SER A 162 -3.61 -22.02 -16.52
CA SER A 162 -3.40 -22.74 -17.77
C SER A 162 -4.04 -24.13 -17.68
N HIS A 163 -4.97 -24.45 -18.59
CA HIS A 163 -5.60 -25.77 -18.71
C HIS A 163 -5.15 -26.47 -19.99
N LEU A 164 -4.65 -27.71 -19.85
CA LEU A 164 -4.34 -28.55 -21.00
C LEU A 164 -5.63 -29.20 -21.53
N VAL A 165 -5.96 -28.91 -22.78
CA VAL A 165 -7.08 -29.53 -23.47
C VAL A 165 -6.80 -31.00 -23.73
N VAL A 166 -7.69 -31.88 -23.27
CA VAL A 166 -7.63 -33.32 -23.54
C VAL A 166 -8.79 -33.80 -24.41
N ALA A 167 -8.66 -35.01 -24.97
CA ALA A 167 -9.68 -35.58 -25.85
C ALA A 167 -11.05 -35.69 -25.13
N GLY A 168 -12.10 -35.24 -25.80
CA GLY A 168 -13.48 -35.26 -25.29
C GLY A 168 -13.91 -34.01 -24.51
N GLU A 169 -13.01 -33.05 -24.27
CA GLU A 169 -13.40 -31.75 -23.70
C GLU A 169 -14.08 -30.85 -24.75
N THR A 170 -15.01 -30.01 -24.29
CA THR A 170 -15.70 -28.99 -25.08
C THR A 170 -15.62 -27.66 -24.33
N LEU A 171 -15.80 -26.52 -25.01
CA LEU A 171 -15.87 -25.22 -24.33
C LEU A 171 -16.96 -25.20 -23.25
N PHE A 172 -18.08 -25.90 -23.48
CA PHE A 172 -19.15 -26.05 -22.50
C PHE A 172 -18.72 -26.87 -21.27
N SER A 173 -18.08 -28.03 -21.48
CA SER A 173 -17.62 -28.86 -20.35
C SER A 173 -16.51 -28.18 -19.55
N LEU A 174 -15.64 -27.40 -20.21
CA LEU A 174 -14.60 -26.61 -19.57
C LEU A 174 -15.17 -25.41 -18.82
N GLY A 175 -16.10 -24.68 -19.43
CA GLY A 175 -16.82 -23.59 -18.76
C GLY A 175 -17.52 -24.08 -17.49
N LYS A 176 -18.20 -25.23 -17.57
CA LYS A 176 -18.82 -25.88 -16.41
C LYS A 176 -17.80 -26.31 -15.35
N ARG A 177 -16.66 -26.87 -15.76
CA ARG A 177 -15.59 -27.31 -14.85
C ARG A 177 -14.96 -26.17 -14.06
N TYR A 178 -14.76 -25.02 -14.72
CA TYR A 178 -14.05 -23.88 -14.17
C TYR A 178 -14.97 -22.73 -13.68
N GLY A 179 -16.29 -22.87 -13.81
CA GLY A 179 -17.25 -21.86 -13.37
C GLY A 179 -17.24 -20.59 -14.23
N ILE A 180 -16.92 -20.70 -15.52
CA ILE A 180 -16.84 -19.57 -16.47
C ILE A 180 -17.78 -19.77 -17.65
N THR A 181 -18.24 -18.67 -18.24
CA THR A 181 -19.04 -18.73 -19.47
C THR A 181 -18.16 -19.11 -20.66
N VAL A 182 -18.78 -19.69 -21.69
CA VAL A 182 -18.10 -19.98 -22.97
C VAL A 182 -17.54 -18.69 -23.58
N ASP A 183 -18.23 -17.57 -23.43
CA ASP A 183 -17.82 -16.28 -23.98
C ASP A 183 -16.61 -15.72 -23.24
N ALA A 184 -16.60 -15.75 -21.90
CA ALA A 184 -15.42 -15.35 -21.11
C ALA A 184 -14.21 -16.23 -21.44
N LEU A 185 -14.43 -17.54 -21.64
CA LEU A 185 -13.37 -18.46 -22.07
C LEU A 185 -12.86 -18.12 -23.48
N LYS A 186 -13.73 -17.76 -24.43
CA LYS A 186 -13.31 -17.33 -25.78
C LYS A 186 -12.55 -16.02 -25.74
N GLU A 187 -13.04 -15.03 -25.01
CA GLU A 187 -12.42 -13.71 -24.89
C GLU A 187 -11.00 -13.79 -24.34
N ALA A 188 -10.80 -14.53 -23.24
CA ALA A 188 -9.49 -14.76 -22.63
C ALA A 188 -8.50 -15.50 -23.54
N ASN A 189 -8.99 -16.16 -24.60
CA ASN A 189 -8.20 -16.98 -25.52
C ASN A 189 -8.20 -16.44 -26.96
N GLY A 190 -8.40 -15.13 -27.14
CA GLY A 190 -8.32 -14.49 -28.47
C GLY A 190 -9.44 -14.93 -29.42
N GLY A 191 -10.61 -15.25 -28.89
CA GLY A 191 -11.82 -15.63 -29.62
C GLY A 191 -11.95 -17.12 -29.94
N LEU A 192 -10.86 -17.90 -29.90
CA LEU A 192 -10.83 -19.33 -30.27
C LEU A 192 -11.46 -19.61 -31.65
N ALA A 193 -11.05 -18.86 -32.67
CA ALA A 193 -11.64 -18.93 -34.02
C ALA A 193 -11.64 -20.36 -34.63
N ASP A 194 -10.59 -21.15 -34.37
CA ASP A 194 -10.47 -22.54 -34.83
C ASP A 194 -11.10 -23.58 -33.88
N GLY A 195 -11.79 -23.13 -32.84
CA GLY A 195 -12.34 -24.00 -31.80
C GLY A 195 -11.29 -24.60 -30.87
N LEU A 196 -11.71 -25.61 -30.10
CA LEU A 196 -10.91 -26.26 -29.06
C LEU A 196 -10.04 -27.37 -29.66
N LYS A 197 -8.71 -27.26 -29.52
CA LYS A 197 -7.74 -28.24 -30.07
C LYS A 197 -7.13 -29.08 -28.97
N VAL A 198 -7.21 -30.41 -29.10
CA VAL A 198 -6.63 -31.34 -28.12
C VAL A 198 -5.12 -31.16 -28.07
N GLY A 199 -4.57 -31.02 -26.86
CA GLY A 199 -3.13 -30.84 -26.62
C GLY A 199 -2.68 -29.38 -26.50
N THR A 200 -3.54 -28.40 -26.75
CA THR A 200 -3.23 -26.97 -26.52
C THR A 200 -3.50 -26.54 -25.09
N TYR A 201 -2.93 -25.39 -24.70
CA TYR A 201 -3.21 -24.76 -23.42
C TYR A 201 -4.22 -23.62 -23.58
N LEU A 202 -5.28 -23.69 -22.79
CA LEU A 202 -6.24 -22.60 -22.62
C LEU A 202 -5.86 -21.75 -21.40
N ARG A 203 -5.91 -20.43 -21.56
CA ARG A 203 -5.96 -19.49 -20.45
C ARG A 203 -7.39 -19.51 -19.89
N ILE A 204 -7.56 -20.17 -18.76
CA ILE A 204 -8.80 -20.14 -17.99
C ILE A 204 -8.78 -18.83 -17.20
N PRO A 205 -9.58 -17.81 -17.56
CA PRO A 205 -9.69 -16.63 -16.73
C PRO A 205 -10.17 -17.06 -15.34
N ALA A 206 -9.84 -16.29 -14.31
CA ALA A 206 -10.53 -16.47 -13.05
C ALA A 206 -12.04 -16.43 -13.34
N PRO A 207 -12.86 -17.32 -12.75
CA PRO A 207 -14.29 -17.10 -12.76
C PRO A 207 -14.54 -15.65 -12.37
N PRO A 208 -15.48 -14.94 -13.03
CA PRO A 208 -15.98 -13.71 -12.45
C PRO A 208 -16.25 -14.08 -11.00
N GLU A 209 -15.55 -13.39 -10.08
CA GLU A 209 -15.77 -13.60 -8.66
C GLU A 209 -17.29 -13.63 -8.54
N PRO A 210 -17.91 -14.73 -8.06
CA PRO A 210 -19.35 -14.79 -8.06
C PRO A 210 -19.78 -13.47 -7.48
N GLU A 211 -20.50 -12.65 -8.26
CA GLU A 211 -21.26 -11.55 -7.68
C GLU A 211 -21.83 -12.19 -6.44
N PRO A 212 -21.54 -11.66 -5.23
CA PRO A 212 -21.94 -12.33 -4.02
C PRO A 212 -23.38 -12.69 -4.30
N VAL A 213 -23.65 -13.99 -4.41
CA VAL A 213 -25.02 -14.45 -4.37
C VAL A 213 -25.36 -13.94 -3.01
N LEU A 214 -26.07 -12.81 -2.96
CA LEU A 214 -26.80 -12.40 -1.80
C LEU A 214 -27.49 -13.68 -1.46
N ASP A 215 -26.98 -14.34 -0.43
CA ASP A 215 -27.66 -15.44 0.19
C ASP A 215 -28.98 -14.76 0.53
N THR A 216 -29.97 -14.97 -0.33
CA THR A 216 -31.29 -14.34 -0.21
C THR A 216 -32.07 -15.06 0.87
N VAL A 217 -31.40 -15.99 1.55
CA VAL A 217 -31.53 -16.17 2.98
C VAL A 217 -30.38 -15.41 3.67
N ARG A 218 -30.47 -14.07 3.80
CA ARG A 218 -29.74 -13.38 4.87
C ARG A 218 -30.39 -13.89 6.14
N ARG A 219 -29.93 -15.04 6.64
CA ARG A 219 -29.98 -15.28 8.07
C ARG A 219 -29.37 -14.03 8.68
N PRO A 220 -30.00 -13.41 9.69
CA PRO A 220 -29.37 -12.30 10.35
C PRO A 220 -28.01 -12.78 10.89
N ILE A 221 -26.92 -12.39 10.21
CA ILE A 221 -25.57 -12.66 10.68
C ILE A 221 -25.40 -11.74 11.88
N ARG A 222 -25.39 -12.36 13.06
CA ARG A 222 -25.08 -11.71 14.31
C ARG A 222 -23.58 -11.80 14.49
N TYR A 223 -22.91 -10.65 14.45
CA TYR A 223 -21.46 -10.58 14.62
C TYR A 223 -21.10 -10.37 16.10
N GLN A 224 -20.07 -11.07 16.56
CA GLN A 224 -19.50 -10.95 17.90
C GLN A 224 -18.35 -9.94 17.88
N VAL A 225 -18.52 -8.78 18.52
CA VAL A 225 -17.52 -7.70 18.50
C VAL A 225 -16.97 -7.46 19.90
N GLY A 226 -15.65 -7.58 20.06
CA GLY A 226 -14.95 -7.26 21.30
C GLY A 226 -14.51 -5.79 21.34
N LEU A 227 -14.99 -5.02 22.33
CA LEU A 227 -14.44 -3.71 22.68
C LEU A 227 -13.49 -3.89 23.86
N LEU A 228 -12.18 -3.82 23.60
CA LEU A 228 -11.16 -4.03 24.63
C LEU A 228 -10.54 -2.67 24.97
N LEU A 229 -11.02 -2.05 26.04
CA LEU A 229 -10.68 -0.68 26.40
C LEU A 229 -10.03 -0.61 27.78
N PRO A 230 -9.02 0.25 27.99
CA PRO A 230 -8.42 0.44 29.31
C PRO A 230 -9.33 1.32 30.18
N LEU A 231 -10.43 0.77 30.68
CA LEU A 231 -11.38 1.51 31.52
C LEU A 231 -10.80 1.74 32.92
N CYS A 232 -9.87 0.89 33.37
CA CYS A 232 -9.18 1.02 34.66
C CYS A 232 -10.15 1.23 35.83
N LEU A 233 -11.24 0.46 35.87
CA LEU A 233 -12.33 0.67 36.83
C LEU A 233 -11.83 0.54 38.28
N ASP A 234 -11.04 -0.50 38.57
CA ASP A 234 -10.45 -0.75 39.90
C ASP A 234 -9.66 0.46 40.44
N ARG A 235 -9.00 1.21 39.56
CA ARG A 235 -8.21 2.39 39.93
C ARG A 235 -9.11 3.55 40.32
N ASN A 236 -10.20 3.77 39.59
CA ASN A 236 -11.17 4.81 39.92
C ASN A 236 -11.91 4.46 41.22
N ASP A 237 -12.29 3.20 41.40
CA ASP A 237 -12.91 2.72 42.64
C ASP A 237 -11.99 2.92 43.84
N SER A 238 -10.70 2.65 43.68
CA SER A 238 -9.69 2.88 44.73
C SER A 238 -9.54 4.38 45.07
N VAL A 239 -9.55 5.26 44.07
CA VAL A 239 -9.49 6.72 44.28
C VAL A 239 -10.76 7.23 44.97
N HIS A 240 -11.93 6.79 44.51
CA HIS A 240 -13.21 7.18 45.08
C HIS A 240 -13.40 6.66 46.51
N ALA A 241 -12.91 5.45 46.82
CA ALA A 241 -12.91 4.91 48.17
C ALA A 241 -12.00 5.70 49.11
N ALA A 242 -10.88 6.22 48.60
CA ALA A 242 -9.95 7.05 49.39
C ALA A 242 -10.44 8.50 49.55
N ASP A 243 -11.13 9.04 48.55
CA ASP A 243 -11.68 10.39 48.52
C ASP A 243 -13.05 10.39 47.80
N PRO A 244 -14.17 10.23 48.54
CA PRO A 244 -15.51 10.21 47.95
C PRO A 244 -15.90 11.51 47.26
N ASP A 245 -15.26 12.63 47.62
CA ASP A 245 -15.49 13.95 47.02
C ASP A 245 -14.60 14.18 45.78
N HIS A 246 -13.72 13.23 45.42
CA HIS A 246 -12.86 13.33 44.24
C HIS A 246 -13.71 13.51 42.97
N LYS A 247 -13.52 14.64 42.30
CA LYS A 247 -14.19 14.95 41.03
C LYS A 247 -13.23 14.73 39.88
N GLY A 248 -13.47 13.67 39.12
CA GLY A 248 -12.68 13.36 37.92
C GLY A 248 -12.51 11.86 37.76
N LEU A 249 -12.28 11.45 36.52
CA LEU A 249 -11.86 10.11 36.20
C LEU A 249 -10.36 10.09 36.01
N TYR A 250 -9.75 8.93 36.23
CA TYR A 250 -8.38 8.70 35.80
C TYR A 250 -8.24 9.00 34.30
N ALA A 251 -7.17 9.68 33.90
CA ALA A 251 -7.04 10.22 32.54
C ALA A 251 -7.22 9.18 31.43
N VAL A 252 -6.73 7.95 31.63
CA VAL A 252 -6.90 6.86 30.66
C VAL A 252 -8.35 6.38 30.61
N THR A 253 -9.05 6.37 31.75
CA THR A 253 -10.48 6.07 31.83
C THR A 253 -11.30 7.11 31.10
N ASP A 254 -10.97 8.41 31.22
CA ASP A 254 -11.66 9.47 30.48
C ASP A 254 -11.49 9.29 28.97
N ILE A 255 -10.27 9.02 28.51
CA ILE A 255 -9.96 8.71 27.10
C ILE A 255 -10.75 7.48 26.62
N ALA A 256 -10.74 6.39 27.38
CA ALA A 256 -11.45 5.15 27.05
C ALA A 256 -12.97 5.32 27.09
N GLY A 257 -13.49 6.12 28.03
CA GLY A 257 -14.90 6.46 28.17
C GLY A 257 -15.42 7.30 27.00
N GLN A 258 -14.66 8.32 26.57
CA GLN A 258 -14.95 9.10 25.37
C GLN A 258 -14.98 8.20 24.13
N PHE A 259 -13.97 7.32 23.97
CA PHE A 259 -13.95 6.35 22.86
C PHE A 259 -15.16 5.40 22.90
N LEU A 260 -15.50 4.85 24.07
CA LEU A 260 -16.65 3.97 24.25
C LEU A 260 -17.98 4.66 23.89
N ALA A 261 -18.15 5.91 24.33
CA ALA A 261 -19.33 6.72 24.03
C ALA A 261 -19.49 6.94 22.52
N GLY A 262 -18.40 7.33 21.84
CA GLY A 262 -18.38 7.45 20.38
C GLY A 262 -18.68 6.12 19.66
N ALA A 263 -18.05 5.04 20.11
CA ALA A 263 -18.26 3.69 19.57
C ALA A 263 -19.71 3.25 19.71
N ARG A 264 -20.35 3.52 20.86
CA ARG A 264 -21.78 3.24 21.09
C ARG A 264 -22.68 3.96 20.09
N MET A 265 -22.43 5.24 19.83
CA MET A 265 -23.21 6.00 18.83
C MET A 265 -23.04 5.44 17.41
N ALA A 266 -21.87 4.89 17.08
CA ALA A 266 -21.64 4.20 15.81
C ALA A 266 -22.36 2.85 15.76
N ILE A 267 -22.31 2.05 16.83
CA ILE A 267 -23.06 0.80 16.99
C ILE A 267 -24.56 1.05 16.80
N ASP A 268 -25.11 2.07 17.44
CA ASP A 268 -26.52 2.46 17.29
C ASP A 268 -26.86 2.83 15.84
N SER A 269 -25.91 3.45 15.13
CA SER A 269 -26.07 3.78 13.71
C SER A 269 -26.08 2.53 12.83
N MET A 270 -25.26 1.53 13.15
CA MET A 270 -25.22 0.24 12.45
C MET A 270 -26.45 -0.63 12.76
N ALA A 271 -26.93 -0.61 14.01
CA ALA A 271 -28.17 -1.28 14.40
C ALA A 271 -29.38 -0.72 13.63
N ARG A 272 -29.46 0.61 13.45
CA ARG A 272 -30.49 1.25 12.60
C ARG A 272 -30.39 0.86 11.12
N ARG A 273 -29.20 0.45 10.63
CA ARG A 273 -28.99 -0.11 9.29
C ARG A 273 -29.35 -1.62 9.21
N GLY A 274 -29.85 -2.21 10.30
CA GLY A 274 -30.27 -3.61 10.36
C GLY A 274 -29.15 -4.59 10.73
N MET A 275 -27.97 -4.11 11.12
CA MET A 275 -26.88 -4.97 11.58
C MET A 275 -27.21 -5.56 12.96
N GLN A 276 -27.02 -6.87 13.12
CA GLN A 276 -27.14 -7.53 14.43
C GLN A 276 -25.75 -7.73 15.03
N LEU A 277 -25.57 -7.21 16.24
CA LEU A 277 -24.28 -7.17 16.92
C LEU A 277 -24.44 -7.67 18.36
N ASP A 278 -23.58 -8.59 18.75
CA ASP A 278 -23.31 -8.89 20.16
C ASP A 278 -21.99 -8.24 20.53
N VAL A 279 -22.06 -7.14 21.28
CA VAL A 279 -20.88 -6.35 21.66
C VAL A 279 -20.44 -6.75 23.07
N HIS A 280 -19.20 -7.19 23.20
CA HIS A 280 -18.57 -7.60 24.46
C HIS A 280 -17.57 -6.56 24.89
N LEU A 281 -17.89 -5.82 25.95
CA LEU A 281 -16.99 -4.82 26.52
C LEU A 281 -16.10 -5.47 27.59
N HIS A 282 -14.79 -5.26 27.46
CA HIS A 282 -13.81 -5.72 28.42
C HIS A 282 -12.89 -4.59 28.86
N ASP A 283 -12.80 -4.40 30.18
CA ASP A 283 -11.73 -3.61 30.78
C ASP A 283 -10.43 -4.41 30.72
N VAL A 284 -9.44 -3.89 29.98
CA VAL A 284 -8.12 -4.51 29.83
C VAL A 284 -7.04 -3.81 30.65
N GLY A 285 -7.37 -2.73 31.37
CA GLY A 285 -6.41 -1.97 32.16
C GLY A 285 -5.19 -1.49 31.37
N GLU A 286 -4.10 -1.21 32.08
CA GLU A 286 -2.86 -0.65 31.52
C GLU A 286 -1.65 -1.59 31.62
N ASP A 287 -1.82 -2.78 32.21
CA ASP A 287 -0.71 -3.71 32.44
C ASP A 287 -1.06 -5.19 32.19
N ALA A 288 -0.01 -6.02 32.12
CA ALA A 288 -0.17 -7.45 31.84
C ALA A 288 -0.90 -8.23 32.93
N ALA A 289 -0.93 -7.71 34.17
CA ALA A 289 -1.66 -8.34 35.26
C ALA A 289 -3.17 -8.19 35.05
N THR A 290 -3.61 -7.06 34.46
CA THR A 290 -5.01 -6.75 34.18
C THR A 290 -5.50 -7.35 32.86
N TRP A 291 -4.79 -7.17 31.73
CA TRP A 291 -5.26 -7.76 30.46
C TRP A 291 -5.04 -9.28 30.37
N GLY A 292 -3.99 -9.82 30.98
CA GLY A 292 -3.63 -11.24 30.83
C GLY A 292 -4.76 -12.24 31.19
N PRO A 293 -5.50 -12.04 32.29
CA PRO A 293 -6.71 -12.83 32.61
C PRO A 293 -7.83 -12.66 31.58
N VAL A 294 -8.08 -11.43 31.11
CA VAL A 294 -9.13 -11.12 30.14
C VAL A 294 -8.86 -11.81 28.80
N LEU A 295 -7.65 -11.69 28.27
CA LEU A 295 -7.26 -12.27 26.97
C LEU A 295 -7.25 -13.81 26.96
N ARG A 296 -7.27 -14.46 28.13
CA ARG A 296 -7.34 -15.92 28.27
C ARG A 296 -8.77 -16.46 28.30
N LYS A 297 -9.78 -15.61 28.39
CA LYS A 297 -11.18 -16.05 28.34
C LYS A 297 -11.50 -16.74 27.01
N GLY A 298 -12.30 -17.80 27.05
CA GLY A 298 -12.63 -18.60 25.86
C GLY A 298 -13.33 -17.79 24.76
N GLU A 299 -14.11 -16.78 25.14
CA GLU A 299 -14.84 -15.89 24.23
C GLU A 299 -13.93 -15.10 23.28
N MET A 300 -12.67 -14.85 23.65
CA MET A 300 -11.70 -14.19 22.77
C MET A 300 -11.42 -14.99 21.49
N ARG A 301 -11.69 -16.29 21.50
CA ARG A 301 -11.47 -17.16 20.32
C ARG A 301 -12.67 -17.21 19.38
N THR A 302 -13.80 -16.64 19.79
CA THR A 302 -15.08 -16.75 19.06
C THR A 302 -15.59 -15.40 18.55
N MET A 303 -14.85 -14.31 18.78
CA MET A 303 -15.21 -12.98 18.28
C MET A 303 -14.81 -12.83 16.81
N ASP A 304 -15.56 -12.00 16.09
CA ASP A 304 -15.40 -11.70 14.67
C ASP A 304 -14.50 -10.47 14.44
N LEU A 305 -14.52 -9.53 15.39
CA LEU A 305 -13.77 -8.27 15.31
C LEU A 305 -13.38 -7.81 16.72
N PHE A 306 -12.16 -7.31 16.85
CA PHE A 306 -11.68 -6.61 18.04
C PHE A 306 -11.43 -5.14 17.74
N ILE A 307 -12.04 -4.24 18.51
CA ILE A 307 -11.70 -2.82 18.53
C ILE A 307 -10.98 -2.52 19.84
N GLY A 308 -9.71 -2.13 19.73
CA GLY A 308 -8.75 -2.22 20.82
C GLY A 308 -8.05 -3.59 20.84
N PRO A 309 -7.10 -3.82 21.76
CA PRO A 309 -6.68 -2.95 22.86
C PRO A 309 -5.94 -1.66 22.46
N PHE A 310 -5.74 -0.74 23.41
CA PHE A 310 -4.96 0.49 23.19
C PHE A 310 -3.45 0.27 23.38
N HIS A 311 -3.08 -0.75 24.16
CA HIS A 311 -1.70 -1.05 24.50
C HIS A 311 -1.10 -2.11 23.56
N ARG A 312 0.10 -1.85 23.02
CA ARG A 312 0.79 -2.78 22.11
C ARG A 312 0.98 -4.18 22.71
N GLY A 313 1.43 -4.27 23.96
CA GLY A 313 1.66 -5.58 24.59
C GLY A 313 0.39 -6.43 24.73
N ALA A 314 -0.78 -5.79 24.85
CA ALA A 314 -2.05 -6.49 24.87
C ALA A 314 -2.46 -6.95 23.45
N ILE A 315 -2.20 -6.13 22.43
CA ILE A 315 -2.39 -6.50 21.02
C ILE A 315 -1.50 -7.70 20.66
N ASP A 316 -0.22 -7.67 21.01
CA ASP A 316 0.74 -8.75 20.74
C ASP A 316 0.25 -10.08 21.37
N GLN A 317 -0.27 -10.04 22.61
CA GLN A 317 -0.83 -11.20 23.29
C GLN A 317 -2.16 -11.68 22.68
N LEU A 318 -3.04 -10.75 22.29
CA LEU A 318 -4.32 -11.07 21.66
C LEU A 318 -4.09 -11.71 20.27
N ALA A 319 -3.19 -11.16 19.47
CA ALA A 319 -2.83 -11.68 18.15
C ALA A 319 -2.22 -13.09 18.21
N ALA A 320 -1.60 -13.46 19.34
CA ALA A 320 -1.09 -14.82 19.54
C ALA A 320 -2.19 -15.86 19.82
N VAL A 321 -3.38 -15.43 20.28
CA VAL A 321 -4.49 -16.35 20.63
C VAL A 321 -5.64 -16.32 19.63
N VAL A 322 -5.84 -15.19 18.95
CA VAL A 322 -6.84 -14.97 17.89
C VAL A 322 -6.20 -15.31 16.55
N ARG A 323 -6.87 -16.13 15.73
CA ARG A 323 -6.38 -16.48 14.38
C ARG A 323 -7.20 -15.85 13.27
N ASP A 324 -8.52 -15.85 13.40
CA ASP A 324 -9.41 -15.52 12.29
C ASP A 324 -10.00 -14.09 12.39
N ALA A 325 -10.04 -13.52 13.59
CA ALA A 325 -10.61 -12.19 13.80
C ALA A 325 -9.59 -11.08 13.53
N HIS A 326 -10.08 -9.98 12.97
CA HIS A 326 -9.28 -8.78 12.76
C HIS A 326 -9.16 -7.96 14.05
N ILE A 327 -7.98 -7.40 14.31
CA ILE A 327 -7.69 -6.62 15.52
C ILE A 327 -7.38 -5.17 15.14
N VAL A 328 -8.17 -4.24 15.65
CA VAL A 328 -8.02 -2.81 15.36
C VAL A 328 -7.29 -2.14 16.50
N CYS A 329 -6.12 -1.56 16.20
CA CYS A 329 -5.43 -0.61 17.05
C CYS A 329 -5.96 0.81 16.75
N PRO A 330 -6.84 1.36 17.61
CA PRO A 330 -7.54 2.59 17.27
C PRO A 330 -6.74 3.85 17.62
N VAL A 331 -5.79 3.74 18.56
CA VAL A 331 -5.01 4.88 19.08
C VAL A 331 -3.64 5.01 18.42
N PRO A 332 -2.96 6.16 18.54
CA PRO A 332 -1.61 6.34 18.03
C PRO A 332 -0.64 5.30 18.60
N GLN A 333 -0.01 4.53 17.72
CA GLN A 333 1.02 3.55 18.06
C GLN A 333 2.16 3.57 17.05
N SER A 334 3.34 3.10 17.45
CA SER A 334 4.45 2.89 16.51
C SER A 334 4.11 1.76 15.52
N ASN A 335 4.76 1.72 14.35
CA ASN A 335 4.54 0.65 13.36
C ASN A 335 4.91 -0.75 13.90
N LYS A 336 5.58 -0.86 15.04
CA LYS A 336 5.86 -2.14 15.71
C LYS A 336 4.59 -2.91 16.11
N VAL A 337 3.44 -2.24 16.22
CA VAL A 337 2.15 -2.88 16.57
C VAL A 337 1.60 -3.77 15.45
N ILE A 338 2.03 -3.56 14.19
CA ILE A 338 1.59 -4.34 13.04
C ILE A 338 2.67 -5.29 12.50
N LEU A 339 3.89 -5.26 13.05
CA LEU A 339 4.98 -6.12 12.57
C LEU A 339 4.77 -7.56 13.01
N GLY A 340 4.75 -8.50 12.07
CA GLY A 340 4.48 -9.92 12.35
C GLY A 340 3.02 -10.23 12.71
N HIS A 341 2.10 -9.28 12.50
CA HIS A 341 0.70 -9.40 12.87
C HIS A 341 -0.22 -9.11 11.67
N PRO A 342 -0.43 -10.08 10.76
CA PRO A 342 -1.14 -9.87 9.50
C PRO A 342 -2.62 -9.50 9.63
N GLN A 343 -3.22 -9.78 10.79
CA GLN A 343 -4.62 -9.46 11.13
C GLN A 343 -4.78 -8.16 11.95
N VAL A 344 -3.70 -7.41 12.21
CA VAL A 344 -3.76 -6.17 13.00
C VAL A 344 -3.78 -4.97 12.06
N SER A 345 -4.64 -3.99 12.33
CA SER A 345 -4.63 -2.70 11.64
C SER A 345 -4.35 -1.56 12.61
N LYS A 346 -3.50 -0.62 12.20
CA LYS A 346 -3.25 0.63 12.89
C LYS A 346 -4.00 1.78 12.19
N VAL A 347 -4.91 2.43 12.92
CA VAL A 347 -5.82 3.43 12.32
C VAL A 347 -5.23 4.83 12.23
N ILE A 348 -4.39 5.24 13.19
CA ILE A 348 -3.80 6.59 13.17
C ILE A 348 -2.50 6.58 12.37
N SER A 349 -2.46 7.37 11.30
CA SER A 349 -1.26 7.56 10.48
C SER A 349 -0.08 8.10 11.29
N GLY A 350 1.11 7.53 11.07
CA GLY A 350 2.33 7.97 11.73
C GLY A 350 3.02 9.12 10.99
N ARG A 351 4.07 9.67 11.61
CA ARG A 351 4.92 10.71 10.99
C ARG A 351 5.37 10.36 9.56
N PRO A 352 5.83 9.12 9.25
CA PRO A 352 6.23 8.77 7.89
C PRO A 352 5.10 8.92 6.86
N ASP A 353 3.88 8.52 7.23
CA ASP A 353 2.70 8.60 6.36
C ASP A 353 2.32 10.06 6.09
N LEU A 354 2.36 10.92 7.12
CA LEU A 354 2.07 12.35 7.01
C LEU A 354 3.10 13.10 6.16
N VAL A 355 4.39 12.74 6.29
CA VAL A 355 5.47 13.29 5.45
C VAL A 355 5.30 12.87 3.99
N GLN A 356 4.96 11.59 3.75
CA GLN A 356 4.69 11.10 2.40
C GLN A 356 3.48 11.79 1.78
N HIS A 357 2.41 12.00 2.55
CA HIS A 357 1.24 12.75 2.12
C HIS A 357 1.60 14.19 1.74
N MET A 358 2.37 14.89 2.57
CA MET A 358 2.84 16.25 2.29
C MET A 358 3.62 16.32 0.97
N GLY A 359 4.56 15.39 0.76
CA GLY A 359 5.33 15.31 -0.48
C GLY A 359 4.45 15.13 -1.73
N ARG A 360 3.47 14.22 -1.66
CA ARG A 360 2.49 14.00 -2.74
C ARG A 360 1.60 15.21 -2.97
N TYR A 361 1.13 15.86 -1.91
CA TYR A 361 0.29 17.05 -2.00
C TYR A 361 1.02 18.19 -2.71
N VAL A 362 2.24 18.49 -2.26
CA VAL A 362 3.10 19.54 -2.84
C VAL A 362 3.44 19.22 -4.29
N ALA A 363 3.83 17.97 -4.58
CA ALA A 363 4.08 17.55 -5.94
C ALA A 363 2.83 17.65 -6.82
N THR A 364 1.61 17.45 -6.29
CA THR A 364 0.38 17.54 -7.08
C THR A 364 -0.01 19.00 -7.35
N LYS A 365 -0.04 19.83 -6.29
CA LYS A 365 -0.61 21.17 -6.30
C LYS A 365 0.40 22.27 -6.66
N HIS A 366 1.69 22.05 -6.38
CA HIS A 366 2.71 23.11 -6.39
C HIS A 366 3.96 22.79 -7.23
N ALA A 367 3.99 21.71 -8.02
CA ALA A 367 5.21 21.30 -8.74
C ALA A 367 5.86 22.37 -9.65
N ARG A 368 5.08 23.36 -10.12
CA ARG A 368 5.56 24.44 -11.00
C ARG A 368 6.08 25.67 -10.24
N GLU A 369 5.84 25.72 -8.94
CA GLU A 369 6.23 26.83 -8.09
C GLU A 369 7.71 26.74 -7.69
N ASN A 370 8.21 27.74 -6.96
CA ASN A 370 9.57 27.72 -6.44
C ASN A 370 9.61 26.85 -5.17
N LEU A 371 9.86 25.56 -5.35
CA LEU A 371 9.93 24.59 -4.24
C LEU A 371 11.28 24.69 -3.53
N ILE A 372 11.26 24.94 -2.21
CA ILE A 372 12.48 25.04 -1.39
C ILE A 372 12.35 24.14 -0.17
N LEU A 373 13.20 23.11 -0.09
CA LEU A 373 13.36 22.28 1.11
C LEU A 373 14.35 22.90 2.08
N LEU A 374 13.92 23.14 3.31
CA LEU A 374 14.79 23.63 4.38
C LEU A 374 15.51 22.47 5.06
N ARG A 375 16.82 22.63 5.24
CA ARG A 375 17.71 21.67 5.90
C ARG A 375 18.58 22.39 6.94
N PRO A 376 18.01 22.77 8.10
CA PRO A 376 18.80 23.33 9.19
C PRO A 376 19.80 22.31 9.72
N ASP A 377 20.92 22.79 10.28
CA ASP A 377 21.93 21.94 10.92
C ASP A 377 21.46 21.47 12.31
N LEU A 378 20.50 20.55 12.31
CA LEU A 378 19.90 19.93 13.48
C LEU A 378 20.10 18.41 13.37
N PRO A 379 21.17 17.84 13.96
CA PRO A 379 21.53 16.43 13.79
C PRO A 379 20.40 15.45 14.16
N ALA A 380 19.60 15.77 15.17
CA ALA A 380 18.47 14.94 15.61
C ALA A 380 17.34 14.83 14.57
N GLU A 381 17.23 15.79 13.65
CA GLU A 381 16.15 15.85 12.66
C GLU A 381 16.60 15.42 11.26
N LYS A 382 17.87 15.02 11.09
CA LYS A 382 18.43 14.64 9.78
C LYS A 382 17.60 13.57 9.06
N GLU A 383 17.14 12.55 9.79
CA GLU A 383 16.30 11.50 9.21
C GLU A 383 14.95 12.04 8.74
N LEU A 384 14.32 12.96 9.48
CA LEU A 384 13.07 13.59 9.06
C LEU A 384 13.27 14.44 7.80
N GLN A 385 14.36 15.22 7.73
CA GLN A 385 14.73 16.00 6.55
C GLN A 385 14.93 15.10 5.33
N ASP A 386 15.64 13.97 5.50
CA ASP A 386 15.89 13.01 4.44
C ASP A 386 14.59 12.30 4.00
N GLN A 387 13.68 12.00 4.93
CA GLN A 387 12.37 11.42 4.60
C GLN A 387 11.51 12.36 3.76
N LEU A 388 11.40 13.63 4.14
CA LEU A 388 10.61 14.59 3.35
C LEU A 388 11.24 14.83 1.97
N GLN A 389 12.57 14.91 1.90
CA GLN A 389 13.25 15.02 0.61
C GLN A 389 12.92 13.85 -0.31
N ARG A 390 13.04 12.61 0.19
CA ARG A 390 12.71 11.40 -0.57
C ARG A 390 11.26 11.39 -1.01
N ALA A 391 10.34 11.75 -0.11
CA ALA A 391 8.90 11.78 -0.41
C ALA A 391 8.56 12.75 -1.54
N VAL A 392 9.07 13.98 -1.49
CA VAL A 392 8.82 15.01 -2.50
C VAL A 392 9.46 14.62 -3.83
N GLN A 393 10.72 14.16 -3.83
CA GLN A 393 11.41 13.75 -5.05
C GLN A 393 10.72 12.55 -5.73
N ALA A 394 10.30 11.54 -4.96
CA ALA A 394 9.56 10.41 -5.50
C ALA A 394 8.24 10.85 -6.14
N ALA A 395 7.47 11.72 -5.46
CA ALA A 395 6.20 12.21 -5.99
C ALA A 395 6.36 13.10 -7.23
N LEU A 396 7.44 13.89 -7.32
CA LEU A 396 7.76 14.67 -8.52
C LEU A 396 8.26 13.79 -9.67
N ALA A 397 8.94 12.68 -9.40
CA ALA A 397 9.46 11.78 -10.44
C ALA A 397 8.36 11.05 -11.23
N GLU A 398 7.18 10.85 -10.60
CA GLU A 398 5.97 10.29 -11.22
C GLU A 398 5.31 11.26 -12.22
N ARG A 399 5.69 12.55 -12.20
CA ARG A 399 5.13 13.55 -13.10
C ARG A 399 5.82 13.53 -14.46
N THR A 400 5.02 13.66 -15.53
CA THR A 400 5.48 13.64 -16.92
C THR A 400 5.95 15.00 -17.43
N ASP A 401 5.57 16.09 -16.77
CA ASP A 401 6.17 17.41 -16.98
C ASP A 401 7.59 17.41 -16.39
N ARG A 402 8.60 17.80 -17.20
CA ARG A 402 10.04 17.82 -16.84
C ARG A 402 10.35 18.79 -15.68
N LEU A 403 9.90 18.46 -14.47
CA LEU A 403 10.13 19.20 -13.23
C LEU A 403 11.11 18.46 -12.30
N ARG A 404 11.86 17.48 -12.84
CA ARG A 404 12.75 16.59 -12.07
C ARG A 404 13.87 17.32 -11.29
N ASP A 405 14.21 18.55 -11.69
CA ASP A 405 15.28 19.36 -11.07
C ASP A 405 14.74 20.53 -10.20
N SER A 406 13.46 20.54 -9.78
CA SER A 406 12.78 21.75 -9.30
C SER A 406 12.88 22.07 -7.80
N VAL A 407 13.38 21.16 -6.95
CA VAL A 407 13.44 21.41 -5.49
C VAL A 407 14.79 21.97 -5.09
N LEU A 408 14.83 23.27 -4.78
CA LEU A 408 15.98 23.92 -4.19
C LEU A 408 16.14 23.46 -2.73
N VAL A 409 17.38 23.38 -2.25
CA VAL A 409 17.66 23.08 -0.84
C VAL A 409 18.24 24.31 -0.19
N ALA A 410 17.60 24.83 0.87
CA ALA A 410 18.11 25.93 1.69
C ALA A 410 18.65 25.43 3.04
N ARG A 411 19.69 26.09 3.55
CA ARG A 411 20.39 25.77 4.80
C ARG A 411 20.32 26.97 5.75
N PRO A 412 19.17 27.21 6.39
CA PRO A 412 19.06 28.21 7.45
C PRO A 412 19.88 27.78 8.68
N GLY A 413 20.40 28.75 9.42
CA GLY A 413 20.95 28.51 10.75
C GLY A 413 19.84 28.30 11.79
N LYS A 414 20.21 27.96 13.03
CA LYS A 414 19.21 27.71 14.10
C LYS A 414 18.29 28.90 14.36
N ARG A 415 18.82 30.11 14.23
CA ARG A 415 18.07 31.35 14.48
C ARG A 415 18.02 32.26 13.28
N ASP A 416 18.55 31.90 12.12
CA ASP A 416 18.65 32.78 10.95
C ASP A 416 18.29 32.11 9.63
N LEU A 417 18.01 32.91 8.61
CA LEU A 417 17.53 32.40 7.33
C LEU A 417 18.65 31.80 6.46
N GLY A 418 19.92 31.95 6.85
CA GLY A 418 21.06 31.46 6.08
C GLY A 418 20.97 31.85 4.60
N ASP A 419 21.05 30.84 3.73
CA ASP A 419 20.97 31.01 2.28
C ASP A 419 19.53 30.99 1.70
N LEU A 420 18.49 30.91 2.55
CA LEU A 420 17.09 30.86 2.10
C LEU A 420 16.68 32.12 1.34
N THR A 421 17.01 33.31 1.85
CA THR A 421 16.58 34.58 1.25
C THR A 421 17.07 34.73 -0.20
N GLY A 422 18.25 34.20 -0.52
CA GLY A 422 18.82 34.22 -1.86
C GLY A 422 18.17 33.23 -2.84
N LYS A 423 17.31 32.32 -2.34
CA LYS A 423 16.60 31.31 -3.14
C LYS A 423 15.12 31.65 -3.35
N LEU A 424 14.64 32.73 -2.73
CA LEU A 424 13.28 33.21 -2.93
C LEU A 424 13.12 33.86 -4.31
N ASP A 425 12.01 33.55 -4.97
CA ASP A 425 11.61 34.03 -6.28
C ASP A 425 10.59 35.17 -6.13
N LEU A 426 10.77 36.25 -6.89
CA LEU A 426 9.88 37.43 -6.84
C LEU A 426 8.57 37.23 -7.62
N ALA A 427 8.56 36.35 -8.62
CA ALA A 427 7.43 36.18 -9.52
C ALA A 427 6.57 34.95 -9.15
N ARG A 428 7.23 33.87 -8.72
CA ARG A 428 6.57 32.58 -8.39
C ARG A 428 6.20 32.50 -6.90
N LEU A 429 5.27 31.60 -6.57
CA LEU A 429 5.04 31.25 -5.17
C LEU A 429 6.27 30.52 -4.64
N ASN A 430 6.71 30.91 -3.45
CA ASN A 430 7.79 30.23 -2.73
C ASN A 430 7.17 29.21 -1.78
N VAL A 431 7.30 27.94 -2.12
CA VAL A 431 6.75 26.83 -1.32
C VAL A 431 7.87 26.26 -0.46
N LEU A 432 7.82 26.59 0.82
CA LEU A 432 8.85 26.25 1.79
C LEU A 432 8.48 24.94 2.51
N LEU A 433 9.23 23.88 2.27
CA LEU A 433 9.06 22.59 2.93
C LEU A 433 9.94 22.57 4.17
N VAL A 434 9.34 22.50 5.36
CA VAL A 434 10.02 22.68 6.63
C VAL A 434 9.93 21.42 7.51
N PRO A 435 10.83 20.44 7.30
CA PRO A 435 10.87 19.19 8.06
C PRO A 435 11.52 19.36 9.44
N SER A 436 10.95 20.22 10.29
CA SER A 436 11.45 20.47 11.66
C SER A 436 10.31 20.57 12.66
N GLU A 437 10.52 19.99 13.84
CA GLU A 437 9.66 20.09 15.02
C GLU A 437 10.40 20.82 16.18
N ASP A 438 11.64 21.30 15.96
CA ASP A 438 12.42 22.08 16.93
C ASP A 438 11.78 23.47 17.16
N VAL A 439 11.22 23.65 18.36
CA VAL A 439 10.45 24.85 18.73
C VAL A 439 11.25 26.14 18.54
N GLU A 440 12.55 26.13 18.85
CA GLU A 440 13.40 27.31 18.75
C GLU A 440 13.64 27.71 17.29
N PHE A 441 13.99 26.74 16.44
CA PHE A 441 14.17 26.96 15.01
C PHE A 441 12.87 27.40 14.34
N VAL A 442 11.76 26.70 14.60
CA VAL A 442 10.45 26.99 14.00
C VAL A 442 9.97 28.40 14.36
N SER A 443 10.03 28.77 15.64
CA SER A 443 9.63 30.12 16.08
C SER A 443 10.51 31.21 15.46
N ALA A 444 11.83 31.01 15.40
CA ALA A 444 12.75 31.96 14.78
C ALA A 444 12.52 32.09 13.27
N LEU A 445 12.23 30.98 12.59
CA LEU A 445 11.94 30.95 11.16
C LEU A 445 10.66 31.72 10.86
N VAL A 446 9.55 31.42 11.55
CA VAL A 446 8.26 32.11 11.38
C VAL A 446 8.43 33.62 11.57
N THR A 447 9.03 34.03 12.69
CA THR A 447 9.27 35.46 13.00
C THR A 447 10.03 36.20 11.89
N ARG A 448 10.98 35.52 11.23
CA ARG A 448 11.83 36.13 10.18
C ARG A 448 11.22 36.04 8.78
N LEU A 449 10.36 35.07 8.53
CA LEU A 449 9.64 34.95 7.26
C LEU A 449 8.46 35.93 7.17
N THR A 450 7.76 36.20 8.29
CA THR A 450 6.57 37.04 8.30
C THR A 450 6.77 38.42 7.63
N PRO A 451 7.84 39.18 7.91
CA PRO A 451 8.07 40.46 7.24
C PRO A 451 8.34 40.36 5.74
N LEU A 452 8.76 39.18 5.26
CA LEU A 452 9.09 38.95 3.85
C LEU A 452 7.84 38.75 2.97
N VAL A 453 6.69 38.46 3.55
CA VAL A 453 5.42 38.27 2.83
C VAL A 453 4.99 39.54 2.07
N GLY A 454 5.41 40.72 2.52
CA GLY A 454 5.16 41.97 1.79
C GLY A 454 5.93 42.10 0.46
N LYS A 455 6.97 41.27 0.26
CA LYS A 455 7.82 41.28 -0.93
C LYS A 455 7.71 39.99 -1.75
N TYR A 456 7.50 38.85 -1.09
CA TYR A 456 7.47 37.54 -1.72
C TYR A 456 6.15 36.84 -1.42
N ARG A 457 5.62 36.10 -2.40
CA ARG A 457 4.53 35.15 -2.17
C ARG A 457 5.13 33.91 -1.51
N ILE A 458 4.69 33.56 -0.30
CA ILE A 458 5.25 32.47 0.50
C ILE A 458 4.10 31.57 0.98
N ALA A 459 4.28 30.26 0.84
CA ALA A 459 3.46 29.24 1.49
C ALA A 459 4.38 28.28 2.25
N VAL A 460 4.09 28.01 3.52
CA VAL A 460 4.92 27.17 4.38
C VAL A 460 4.25 25.82 4.57
N PHE A 461 4.97 24.74 4.31
CA PHE A 461 4.54 23.37 4.58
C PHE A 461 5.33 22.84 5.78
N GLY A 462 4.70 22.90 6.96
CA GLY A 462 5.30 22.54 8.24
C GLY A 462 4.93 21.13 8.70
N MET A 463 5.49 20.75 9.85
CA MET A 463 5.20 19.46 10.49
C MET A 463 3.91 19.54 11.35
N PRO A 464 3.20 18.42 11.58
CA PRO A 464 1.95 18.41 12.35
C PRO A 464 2.09 19.04 13.74
N ALA A 465 3.26 18.91 14.37
CA ALA A 465 3.52 19.43 15.71
C ALA A 465 3.40 20.97 15.81
N TRP A 466 3.51 21.70 14.69
CA TRP A 466 3.40 23.16 14.66
C TRP A 466 2.04 23.63 15.17
N SER A 467 0.97 22.86 14.93
CA SER A 467 -0.38 23.17 15.39
C SER A 467 -0.54 23.16 16.91
N SER A 468 0.40 22.55 17.63
CA SER A 468 0.42 22.48 19.10
C SER A 468 1.53 23.34 19.73
N MET A 469 2.22 24.18 18.96
CA MET A 469 3.27 25.05 19.48
C MET A 469 2.67 26.39 19.94
N ASP A 470 2.53 26.56 21.25
CA ASP A 470 1.96 27.79 21.85
C ASP A 470 2.74 29.07 21.52
N VAL A 471 4.03 28.94 21.15
CA VAL A 471 4.90 30.07 20.78
C VAL A 471 4.62 30.63 19.39
N LEU A 472 3.76 29.97 18.60
CA LEU A 472 3.43 30.40 17.23
C LEU A 472 2.12 31.17 17.21
N GLU A 473 2.22 32.45 16.85
CA GLU A 473 1.06 33.33 16.73
C GLU A 473 0.19 32.95 15.52
N PRO A 474 -1.11 32.65 15.68
CA PRO A 474 -1.99 32.24 14.57
C PRO A 474 -2.02 33.22 13.40
N GLY A 475 -1.90 34.53 13.69
CA GLY A 475 -1.87 35.57 12.67
C GLY A 475 -0.63 35.52 11.78
N ASP A 476 0.51 35.07 12.31
CA ASP A 476 1.73 34.91 11.51
C ASP A 476 1.68 33.62 10.69
N LEU A 477 1.13 32.54 11.25
CA LEU A 477 0.89 31.30 10.50
C LEU A 477 -0.07 31.53 9.32
N ASN A 478 -1.11 32.33 9.52
CA ASN A 478 -2.04 32.75 8.47
C ASN A 478 -1.36 33.59 7.37
N LYS A 479 -0.48 34.54 7.74
CA LYS A 479 0.28 35.34 6.74
C LYS A 479 1.23 34.48 5.91
N LEU A 480 1.75 33.41 6.50
CA LEU A 480 2.67 32.48 5.86
C LEU A 480 1.98 31.36 5.07
N ASP A 481 0.64 31.41 4.97
CA ASP A 481 -0.16 30.39 4.30
C ASP A 481 0.26 28.99 4.74
N LEU A 482 0.28 28.78 6.07
CA LEU A 482 0.79 27.56 6.68
C LEU A 482 -0.11 26.38 6.32
N HIS A 483 0.53 25.34 5.79
CA HIS A 483 -0.03 24.04 5.54
C HIS A 483 0.63 22.99 6.43
N VAL A 484 -0.18 22.11 7.05
CA VAL A 484 0.31 21.00 7.86
C VAL A 484 -0.47 19.72 7.55
N PRO A 485 0.20 18.57 7.37
CA PRO A 485 -0.48 17.30 7.23
C PRO A 485 -1.05 16.88 8.59
N ALA A 486 -2.23 16.28 8.60
CA ALA A 486 -2.88 15.79 9.82
C ALA A 486 -3.55 14.44 9.58
N ALA A 487 -3.49 13.56 10.58
CA ALA A 487 -4.22 12.29 10.54
C ALA A 487 -5.72 12.50 10.80
N THR A 488 -6.06 13.57 11.53
CA THR A 488 -7.42 13.88 11.97
C THR A 488 -7.64 15.39 11.97
N HIS A 489 -8.88 15.82 11.75
CA HIS A 489 -9.32 17.20 11.87
C HIS A 489 -10.82 17.26 12.16
N ILE A 490 -11.20 17.95 13.23
CA ILE A 490 -12.61 18.14 13.59
C ILE A 490 -13.06 19.49 13.04
N ASP A 491 -13.78 19.46 11.92
CA ASP A 491 -14.44 20.65 11.38
C ASP A 491 -15.72 20.92 12.18
N ARG A 492 -15.64 21.86 13.12
CA ARG A 492 -16.75 22.20 14.03
C ARG A 492 -17.94 22.84 13.32
N ASP A 493 -17.74 23.35 12.11
CA ASP A 493 -18.79 23.98 11.32
C ASP A 493 -19.53 22.96 10.45
N ALA A 494 -18.94 21.78 10.23
CA ALA A 494 -19.56 20.72 9.44
C ALA A 494 -20.89 20.25 10.07
N PRO A 495 -22.00 20.19 9.31
CA PRO A 495 -23.31 19.81 9.85
C PRO A 495 -23.32 18.45 10.56
N ALA A 496 -22.58 17.46 10.05
CA ALA A 496 -22.48 16.13 10.65
C ALA A 496 -21.75 16.16 12.01
N VAL A 497 -20.68 16.96 12.13
CA VAL A 497 -19.91 17.14 13.38
C VAL A 497 -20.76 17.86 14.42
N ARG A 498 -21.50 18.90 14.02
CA ARG A 498 -22.44 19.59 14.91
C ARG A 498 -23.52 18.66 15.43
N ALA A 499 -24.18 17.91 14.54
CA ALA A 499 -25.21 16.96 14.92
C ALA A 499 -24.68 15.86 15.85
N PHE A 500 -23.47 15.35 15.60
CA PHE A 500 -22.81 14.40 16.49
C PHE A 500 -22.54 15.01 17.87
N THR A 501 -21.97 16.21 17.92
CA THR A 501 -21.63 16.90 19.18
C THR A 501 -22.86 17.22 20.01
N GLU A 502 -23.93 17.70 19.37
CA GLU A 502 -25.22 17.98 20.02
C GLU A 502 -25.81 16.69 20.61
N ARG A 503 -25.84 15.59 19.85
CA ARG A 503 -26.33 14.29 20.33
C ARG A 503 -25.46 13.74 21.47
N PHE A 504 -24.14 13.82 21.34
CA PHE A 504 -23.20 13.36 22.36
C PHE A 504 -23.43 14.07 23.69
N ARG A 505 -23.60 15.40 23.66
CA ARG A 505 -23.87 16.20 24.86
C ARG A 505 -25.20 15.81 25.52
N VAL A 506 -26.24 15.55 24.73
CA VAL A 506 -27.55 15.10 25.24
C VAL A 506 -27.46 13.72 25.89
N GLU A 507 -26.76 12.77 25.26
CA GLU A 507 -26.67 11.38 25.73
C GLU A 507 -25.71 11.19 26.91
N HIS A 508 -24.62 11.96 26.97
CA HIS A 508 -23.53 11.75 27.93
C HIS A 508 -23.33 12.90 28.93
N GLY A 509 -24.03 14.02 28.78
CA GLY A 509 -23.94 15.15 29.72
C GLY A 509 -22.59 15.88 29.71
N THR A 510 -21.76 15.68 28.68
CA THR A 510 -20.44 16.31 28.54
C THR A 510 -20.13 16.57 27.06
N ASP A 511 -19.12 17.39 26.79
CA ASP A 511 -18.70 17.68 25.42
C ASP A 511 -17.91 16.52 24.81
N ALA A 512 -18.07 16.34 23.49
CA ALA A 512 -17.33 15.35 22.72
C ALA A 512 -15.87 15.78 22.56
N GLY A 513 -14.94 15.00 23.15
CA GLY A 513 -13.51 15.15 22.94
C GLY A 513 -13.03 14.43 21.68
N PRO A 514 -11.75 14.59 21.29
CA PRO A 514 -11.17 13.92 20.11
C PRO A 514 -11.36 12.39 20.11
N TYR A 515 -11.29 11.76 21.29
CA TYR A 515 -11.47 10.32 21.41
C TYR A 515 -12.92 9.86 21.19
N ALA A 516 -13.93 10.71 21.38
CA ALA A 516 -15.31 10.38 21.00
C ALA A 516 -15.49 10.32 19.49
N PHE A 517 -14.91 11.29 18.75
CA PHE A 517 -14.88 11.24 17.29
C PHE A 517 -14.11 10.03 16.78
N LEU A 518 -12.97 9.72 17.41
CA LEU A 518 -12.18 8.52 17.10
C LEU A 518 -12.97 7.23 17.33
N GLY A 519 -13.64 7.11 18.48
CA GLY A 519 -14.50 5.97 18.80
C GLY A 519 -15.62 5.78 17.79
N PHE A 520 -16.27 6.86 17.38
CA PHE A 520 -17.32 6.82 16.38
C PHE A 520 -16.79 6.40 15.00
N ASP A 521 -15.77 7.09 14.48
CA ASP A 521 -15.27 6.86 13.12
C ASP A 521 -14.64 5.48 12.95
N VAL A 522 -13.81 5.05 13.90
CA VAL A 522 -13.19 3.71 13.88
C VAL A 522 -14.27 2.65 13.89
N THR A 523 -15.20 2.74 14.82
CA THR A 523 -16.24 1.72 14.99
C THR A 523 -17.17 1.69 13.78
N LEU A 524 -17.59 2.85 13.27
CA LEU A 524 -18.41 2.95 12.07
C LEU A 524 -17.72 2.33 10.84
N TYR A 525 -16.43 2.62 10.65
CA TYR A 525 -15.67 2.10 9.51
C TYR A 525 -15.57 0.57 9.54
N TYR A 526 -15.09 -0.01 10.64
CA TYR A 526 -14.88 -1.45 10.71
C TYR A 526 -16.18 -2.25 10.74
N LEU A 527 -17.24 -1.73 11.38
CA LEU A 527 -18.55 -2.37 11.31
C LEU A 527 -19.16 -2.27 9.91
N THR A 528 -18.91 -1.17 9.18
CA THR A 528 -19.32 -1.07 7.77
C THR A 528 -18.56 -2.08 6.91
N CYS A 529 -17.24 -2.21 7.11
CA CYS A 529 -16.43 -3.23 6.45
C CYS A 529 -16.99 -4.64 6.69
N LEU A 530 -17.29 -4.98 7.94
CA LEU A 530 -17.84 -6.27 8.31
C LEU A 530 -19.26 -6.49 7.77
N MET A 531 -20.08 -5.45 7.69
CA MET A 531 -21.45 -5.54 7.15
C MET A 531 -21.47 -5.71 5.63
N GLU A 532 -20.56 -5.06 4.91
CA GLU A 532 -20.53 -5.05 3.44
C GLU A 532 -19.71 -6.22 2.87
N GLU A 533 -18.55 -6.53 3.46
CA GLU A 533 -17.61 -7.52 2.94
C GLU A 533 -17.47 -8.79 3.82
N GLY A 534 -18.16 -8.85 4.96
CA GLY A 534 -18.07 -9.97 5.89
C GLY A 534 -16.67 -10.13 6.51
N MET A 535 -16.35 -11.33 7.00
CA MET A 535 -15.07 -11.62 7.67
C MET A 535 -13.83 -11.47 6.76
N GLY A 536 -14.02 -11.46 5.44
CA GLY A 536 -12.96 -11.26 4.44
C GLY A 536 -12.63 -9.79 4.15
N PHE A 537 -13.27 -8.84 4.86
CA PHE A 537 -13.07 -7.42 4.63
C PHE A 537 -11.60 -6.92 4.65
N PRO A 538 -10.64 -7.52 5.39
CA PRO A 538 -9.28 -6.97 5.42
C PRO A 538 -8.58 -6.96 4.06
N ASP A 539 -8.95 -7.84 3.13
CA ASP A 539 -8.41 -7.85 1.77
C ASP A 539 -9.20 -6.96 0.79
N ARG A 540 -10.22 -6.24 1.30
CA ARG A 540 -11.20 -5.47 0.53
C ARG A 540 -11.47 -4.07 1.11
N PHE A 541 -10.54 -3.55 1.92
CA PHE A 541 -10.67 -2.22 2.53
C PHE A 541 -10.88 -1.10 1.51
N ASP A 542 -10.42 -1.28 0.27
CA ASP A 542 -10.56 -0.35 -0.85
C ASP A 542 -11.95 -0.31 -1.48
N LEU A 543 -12.79 -1.32 -1.22
CA LEU A 543 -14.18 -1.38 -1.70
C LEU A 543 -15.17 -0.65 -0.77
N VAL A 544 -14.79 -0.45 0.49
CA VAL A 544 -15.68 0.09 1.52
C VAL A 544 -15.56 1.60 1.60
N ALA A 545 -16.66 2.29 1.30
CA ALA A 545 -16.76 3.73 1.43
C ALA A 545 -17.53 4.14 2.68
N THR A 546 -16.95 5.00 3.51
CA THR A 546 -17.64 5.62 4.65
C THR A 546 -17.53 7.13 4.62
N SER A 547 -18.41 7.80 5.37
CA SER A 547 -18.36 9.25 5.61
C SER A 547 -18.03 9.52 7.08
N PRO A 548 -16.78 9.28 7.50
CA PRO A 548 -16.29 9.60 8.84
C PRO A 548 -16.37 11.10 9.14
N LEU A 549 -16.42 11.44 10.42
CA LEU A 549 -16.60 12.80 10.92
C LEU A 549 -15.30 13.62 10.94
N HIS A 550 -14.16 13.00 11.24
CA HIS A 550 -12.92 13.75 11.53
C HIS A 550 -11.64 13.13 10.96
N MET A 551 -11.70 11.97 10.32
CA MET A 551 -10.54 11.30 9.73
C MET A 551 -10.91 10.63 8.41
N GLY A 552 -9.93 10.09 7.68
CA GLY A 552 -10.19 9.24 6.53
C GLY A 552 -9.62 7.84 6.72
N PHE A 553 -10.05 6.90 5.89
CA PHE A 553 -9.55 5.53 5.89
C PHE A 553 -9.01 5.17 4.52
N ARG A 554 -7.73 4.78 4.50
CA ARG A 554 -7.05 4.18 3.35
C ARG A 554 -6.10 3.12 3.90
N MET A 555 -6.66 1.96 4.21
CA MET A 555 -5.89 0.86 4.80
C MET A 555 -5.02 0.21 3.73
N ARG A 556 -3.74 0.01 4.07
CA ARG A 556 -2.79 -0.68 3.21
C ARG A 556 -2.01 -1.72 3.98
N ARG A 557 -1.88 -2.90 3.39
CA ARG A 557 -1.05 -3.98 3.92
C ARG A 557 0.43 -3.60 3.85
N MET A 558 1.15 -3.74 4.96
CA MET A 558 2.57 -3.34 5.10
C MET A 558 3.55 -4.51 4.87
N GLY A 559 3.12 -5.54 4.14
CA GLY A 559 3.85 -6.79 3.89
C GLY A 559 2.99 -8.02 4.16
N ILE A 560 3.39 -9.19 3.64
CA ILE A 560 2.61 -10.45 3.79
C ILE A 560 2.50 -10.87 5.26
N GLU A 561 3.57 -10.71 6.02
CA GLU A 561 3.63 -11.07 7.45
C GLU A 561 3.19 -9.91 8.36
N ASN A 562 2.91 -8.74 7.80
CA ASN A 562 2.59 -7.53 8.56
C ASN A 562 1.13 -7.14 8.40
N GLY A 563 0.66 -6.40 9.39
CA GLY A 563 -0.67 -5.83 9.41
C GLY A 563 -0.84 -4.63 8.47
N PHE A 564 -1.90 -3.88 8.74
CA PHE A 564 -2.35 -2.76 7.91
C PHE A 564 -2.04 -1.42 8.56
N SER A 565 -1.65 -0.44 7.76
CA SER A 565 -1.53 0.95 8.17
C SER A 565 -2.55 1.80 7.43
N ASN A 566 -3.18 2.74 8.13
CA ASN A 566 -3.98 3.77 7.49
C ASN A 566 -3.05 4.83 6.87
N GLU A 567 -3.01 4.91 5.54
CA GLU A 567 -2.26 5.94 4.79
C GLU A 567 -3.09 7.21 4.53
N SER A 568 -4.31 7.29 5.07
CA SER A 568 -5.15 8.47 4.91
C SER A 568 -4.61 9.64 5.73
N ALA A 569 -4.48 10.79 5.09
CA ALA A 569 -4.12 12.03 5.75
C ALA A 569 -4.83 13.19 5.08
N LEU A 570 -5.01 14.26 5.83
CA LEU A 570 -5.56 15.53 5.41
C LEU A 570 -4.41 16.52 5.29
N MET A 571 -4.52 17.47 4.36
CA MET A 571 -3.74 18.68 4.41
C MET A 571 -4.60 19.77 5.04
N LEU A 572 -4.11 20.39 6.12
CA LEU A 572 -4.77 21.51 6.77
C LEU A 572 -4.07 22.80 6.37
N GLU A 573 -4.84 23.88 6.24
CA GLU A 573 -4.44 25.22 5.84
C GLU A 573 -4.87 26.19 6.95
N TYR A 574 -3.95 27.07 7.36
CA TYR A 574 -4.24 28.16 8.28
C TYR A 574 -4.73 29.38 7.50
N ARG A 575 -6.04 29.62 7.53
CA ARG A 575 -6.68 30.75 6.87
C ARG A 575 -7.77 31.34 7.74
N ASP A 576 -8.06 32.62 7.57
CA ASP A 576 -9.05 33.36 8.34
C ASP A 576 -8.89 33.22 9.87
N MET A 577 -7.64 33.13 10.34
CA MET A 577 -7.28 32.86 11.75
C MET A 577 -7.75 31.48 12.29
N GLY A 578 -8.24 30.60 11.42
CA GLY A 578 -8.67 29.24 11.72
C GLY A 578 -7.84 28.19 10.99
N VAL A 579 -8.15 26.92 11.28
CA VAL A 579 -7.54 25.76 10.61
C VAL A 579 -8.62 25.05 9.82
N HIS A 580 -8.40 24.87 8.53
CA HIS A 580 -9.38 24.28 7.61
C HIS A 580 -8.73 23.21 6.75
N PRO A 581 -9.49 22.25 6.20
CA PRO A 581 -8.98 21.40 5.12
C PRO A 581 -8.57 22.25 3.92
N ALA A 582 -7.36 22.00 3.41
CA ALA A 582 -6.83 22.64 2.22
C ALA A 582 -7.63 22.23 0.97
N ARG A 583 -7.81 23.17 0.03
CA ARG A 583 -8.68 23.00 -1.15
C ARG A 583 -8.01 22.35 -2.36
#